data_AF-A0A4U1BU79-F1
#
_entry.id   AF-A0A4U1BU79-F1
#
_cell.length_a   1.000
_cell.length_b   1.000
_cell.length_c   1.000
_cell.angle_alpha   90.00
_cell.angle_beta   90.00
_cell.angle_gamma   90.00
#
_symmetry.space_group_name_H-M   'P 1'
#
loop_
_entity.id
_entity.type
_entity.pdbx_description
1 polymer ?
#
loop_
_entity_poly.entity_id
_entity_poly.type
_entity_poly.pdbx_seq_one_letter_code
_entity_poly.pdbx_strand_id
1 'polypeptide(L)'
;MIKLKILYNCLAATRLVSKGQHKQLNIKDSLSLKFHLAFCKCCQSFQADLDFVKENLMEMDEHGEKYFLNEAYKKELQKIVLTEINK
;
A
#
# COMPACT_ATOMS: atom_id res chain seq x y z
N MET A 1 -0.90 14.25 -21.54
CA MET A 1 0.17 14.91 -20.77
C MET A 1 0.70 13.99 -19.68
N ILE A 2 2.00 13.66 -19.75
CA ILE A 2 2.77 13.00 -18.69
C ILE A 2 2.96 14.02 -17.57
N LYS A 3 2.69 13.66 -16.30
CA LYS A 3 2.99 14.56 -15.17
C LYS A 3 4.51 14.58 -14.93
N LEU A 4 5.24 15.42 -15.68
CA LEU A 4 6.70 15.62 -15.53
C LEU A 4 7.11 16.06 -14.12
N LYS A 5 6.17 16.58 -13.32
CA LYS A 5 6.43 17.13 -11.98
C LYS A 5 7.02 16.11 -11.01
N ILE A 6 6.82 14.81 -11.23
CA ILE A 6 7.32 13.74 -10.35
C ILE A 6 8.79 13.42 -10.63
N LEU A 7 9.25 13.53 -11.89
CA LEU A 7 10.63 13.21 -12.25
C LEU A 7 11.62 13.96 -11.33
N TYR A 8 11.36 15.22 -11.01
CA TYR A 8 12.29 16.04 -10.23
C TYR A 8 11.79 16.34 -8.81
N ASN A 9 10.87 15.53 -8.27
CA ASN A 9 10.26 15.79 -6.97
C ASN A 9 10.18 14.53 -6.13
N CYS A 10 11.14 14.38 -5.21
CA CYS A 10 11.21 13.24 -4.29
C CYS A 10 9.95 13.11 -3.42
N LEU A 11 9.35 14.22 -2.96
CA LEU A 11 8.12 14.18 -2.16
C LEU A 11 6.93 13.58 -2.95
N ALA A 12 6.82 13.91 -4.23
CA ALA A 12 5.80 13.33 -5.08
C ALA A 12 6.10 11.85 -5.40
N ALA A 13 7.38 11.50 -5.56
CA ALA A 13 7.81 10.12 -5.79
C ALA A 13 7.54 9.22 -4.57
N THR A 14 7.97 9.62 -3.37
CA THR A 14 7.74 8.85 -2.14
C THR A 14 6.24 8.67 -1.87
N ARG A 15 5.42 9.68 -2.14
CA ARG A 15 3.96 9.56 -2.06
C ARG A 15 3.40 8.49 -3.01
N LEU A 16 3.94 8.38 -4.23
CA LEU A 16 3.53 7.31 -5.17
C LEU A 16 4.06 5.94 -4.76
N VAL A 17 5.28 5.85 -4.22
CA VAL A 17 5.81 4.59 -3.64
C VAL A 17 4.87 4.08 -2.55
N SER A 18 4.56 4.91 -1.55
CA SER A 18 3.64 4.52 -0.47
C SER A 18 2.23 4.20 -0.99
N LYS A 19 1.72 4.96 -1.97
CA LYS A 19 0.43 4.65 -2.61
C LYS A 19 0.46 3.27 -3.30
N GLY A 20 1.58 2.91 -3.92
CA GLY A 20 1.80 1.63 -4.59
C GLY A 20 1.79 0.42 -3.64
N GLN A 21 2.15 0.62 -2.36
CA GLN A 21 2.13 -0.45 -1.36
C GLN A 21 0.73 -0.97 -1.04
N HIS A 22 -0.29 -0.11 -1.17
CA HIS A 22 -1.67 -0.42 -0.78
C HIS A 22 -2.61 -0.60 -1.97
N LYS A 23 -2.28 -0.02 -3.14
CA LYS A 23 -3.11 -0.13 -4.35
C LYS A 23 -2.28 0.00 -5.61
N GLN A 24 -2.81 -0.58 -6.69
CA GLN A 24 -2.22 -0.42 -8.01
C GLN A 24 -2.22 1.06 -8.44
N LEU A 25 -1.08 1.51 -8.94
CA LEU A 25 -0.94 2.82 -9.55
C LEU A 25 -1.52 2.78 -10.97
N ASN A 26 -2.08 3.90 -11.42
CA ASN A 26 -2.40 4.01 -12.84
C ASN A 26 -1.10 3.98 -13.67
N ILE A 27 -1.23 3.61 -14.95
CA ILE A 27 -0.09 3.38 -15.85
C ILE A 27 0.84 4.60 -15.93
N LYS A 28 0.27 5.82 -15.93
CA LYS A 28 1.04 7.07 -16.01
C LYS A 28 1.88 7.30 -14.76
N ASP A 29 1.26 7.17 -13.58
CA ASP A 29 1.92 7.33 -12.28
C ASP A 29 3.02 6.27 -12.10
N SER A 30 2.73 5.02 -12.50
CA SER A 30 3.70 3.91 -12.46
C SER A 30 4.92 4.20 -13.33
N LEU A 31 4.72 4.65 -14.57
CA LEU A 31 5.81 4.97 -15.49
C LEU A 31 6.64 6.16 -15.00
N SER A 32 5.98 7.24 -14.55
CA SER A 32 6.66 8.40 -13.97
C SER A 32 7.50 8.03 -12.75
N LEU A 33 6.99 7.15 -11.88
CA LEU A 33 7.71 6.68 -10.71
C LEU A 33 8.93 5.83 -11.11
N LYS A 34 8.78 4.90 -12.06
CA LYS A 34 9.89 4.09 -12.58
C LYS A 34 11.03 4.96 -13.10
N PHE A 35 10.71 6.03 -13.85
CA PHE A 35 11.73 6.97 -14.31
C PHE A 35 12.44 7.67 -13.16
N HIS A 36 11.71 8.18 -12.16
CA HIS A 36 12.34 8.84 -11.00
C HIS A 36 13.27 7.88 -10.24
N LEU A 37 12.81 6.66 -10.00
CA LEU A 37 13.58 5.63 -9.30
C LEU A 37 14.82 5.21 -10.08
N ALA A 38 14.85 5.33 -11.42
CA ALA A 38 16.01 4.96 -12.21
C ALA A 38 17.27 5.81 -11.91
N PHE A 39 17.12 7.03 -11.37
CA PHE A 39 18.24 7.93 -11.10
C PHE A 39 18.31 8.46 -9.66
N CYS A 40 17.24 8.34 -8.87
CA CYS A 40 17.21 8.84 -7.50
C CYS A 40 17.48 7.72 -6.49
N LYS A 41 18.75 7.58 -6.06
CA LYS A 41 19.15 6.59 -5.04
C LYS A 41 18.37 6.71 -3.72
N CYS A 42 18.08 7.93 -3.28
CA CYS A 42 17.31 8.17 -2.05
C CYS A 42 15.90 7.54 -2.15
N CYS A 43 15.22 7.69 -3.28
CA CYS A 43 13.89 7.10 -3.47
C CYS A 43 13.95 5.58 -3.71
N GLN A 44 15.05 5.06 -4.26
CA GLN A 44 15.28 3.61 -4.32
C GLN A 44 15.40 3.01 -2.91
N SER A 45 16.23 3.62 -2.04
CA SER A 45 16.38 3.17 -0.66
C SER A 45 15.05 3.26 0.11
N PHE A 46 14.34 4.38 -0.01
CA PHE A 46 13.03 4.53 0.61
C PHE A 46 12.03 3.44 0.17
N GLN A 47 12.03 3.05 -1.10
CA GLN A 47 11.20 1.95 -1.57
C GLN A 47 11.62 0.62 -0.94
N ALA A 48 12.92 0.31 -0.93
CA ALA A 48 13.44 -0.90 -0.33
C ALA A 48 13.12 -0.99 1.18
N ASP A 49 13.23 0.12 1.91
CA ASP A 49 12.89 0.19 3.33
C ASP A 49 11.40 -0.10 3.57
N LEU A 50 10.52 0.44 2.72
CA LEU A 50 9.08 0.16 2.81
C LEU A 50 8.74 -1.29 2.46
N ASP A 51 9.39 -1.86 1.45
CA ASP A 51 9.22 -3.26 1.07
C ASP A 51 9.67 -4.18 2.22
N PHE A 52 10.84 -3.90 2.81
CA PHE A 52 11.34 -4.61 3.99
C PHE A 52 10.37 -4.57 5.16
N VAL A 53 9.87 -3.38 5.52
CA VAL A 53 8.89 -3.25 6.62
C VAL A 53 7.62 -4.04 6.33
N LYS A 54 7.11 -3.99 5.09
CA LYS A 54 5.91 -4.72 4.71
C LYS A 54 6.08 -6.24 4.83
N GLU A 55 7.19 -6.77 4.32
CA GLU A 55 7.50 -8.20 4.38
C GLU A 55 7.58 -8.68 5.83
N ASN A 56 8.32 -7.95 6.69
CA ASN A 56 8.43 -8.30 8.11
C ASN A 56 7.09 -8.23 8.84
N LEU A 57 6.24 -7.24 8.53
CA LEU A 57 4.90 -7.16 9.13
C LEU A 57 4.01 -8.33 8.70
N MET A 58 4.11 -8.78 7.44
CA MET A 58 3.37 -9.94 6.97
C MET A 58 3.87 -11.23 7.63
N GLU A 59 5.18 -11.40 7.77
CA GLU A 59 5.76 -12.54 8.49
C GLU A 59 5.32 -12.58 9.97
N MET A 60 5.26 -11.41 10.63
CA MET A 60 4.76 -11.31 12.00
C MET A 60 3.27 -11.67 12.13
N ASP A 61 2.45 -11.34 11.14
CA ASP A 61 1.03 -11.72 11.12
C ASP A 61 0.86 -13.23 10.88
N GLU A 62 1.70 -13.83 10.03
CA GLU A 62 1.69 -15.28 9.77
C GLU A 62 2.14 -16.11 10.98
N HIS A 63 3.08 -15.59 11.79
CA HIS A 63 3.60 -16.26 12.99
C HIS A 63 2.94 -15.80 14.30
N GLY A 64 2.08 -14.78 14.24
CA GLY A 64 1.28 -14.32 15.37
C GLY A 64 0.22 -15.33 15.77
N GLU A 65 -0.21 -15.31 17.04
CA GLU A 65 -1.45 -16.00 17.41
C GLU A 65 -2.57 -15.53 16.49
N LYS A 66 -3.28 -16.46 15.84
CA LYS A 66 -4.45 -16.12 15.02
C LYS A 66 -5.44 -15.36 15.90
N TYR A 67 -5.54 -14.05 15.71
CA TYR A 67 -6.54 -13.23 16.39
C TYR A 67 -7.92 -13.63 15.88
N PHE A 68 -8.57 -14.55 16.57
CA PHE A 68 -9.95 -14.91 16.29
C PHE A 68 -10.85 -13.76 16.76
N LEU A 69 -11.73 -13.29 15.88
CA LEU A 69 -12.84 -12.44 16.29
C LEU A 69 -13.67 -13.24 17.30
N ASN A 70 -14.00 -12.62 18.43
CA ASN A 70 -14.92 -13.26 19.35
C ASN A 70 -16.28 -13.47 18.66
N GLU A 71 -16.99 -14.52 19.05
CA GLU A 71 -18.25 -14.92 18.39
C GLU A 71 -19.35 -13.85 18.49
N ALA A 72 -19.33 -13.00 19.52
CA ALA A 72 -20.29 -11.90 19.65
C ALA A 72 -20.08 -10.83 18.57
N TYR A 73 -18.83 -10.44 18.34
CA TYR A 73 -18.44 -9.44 17.35
C TYR A 73 -18.61 -9.96 15.92
N LYS A 74 -18.34 -11.25 15.68
CA LYS A 74 -18.63 -11.91 14.41
C LYS A 74 -20.11 -11.84 14.03
N LYS A 75 -21.01 -12.09 14.99
CA LYS A 75 -22.47 -11.98 14.78
C LYS A 75 -22.91 -10.55 14.52
N GLU A 76 -22.29 -9.58 15.17
CA GLU A 76 -22.55 -8.16 14.92
C GLU A 76 -22.17 -7.75 13.50
N LEU A 77 -20.96 -8.12 13.05
CA LEU A 77 -20.51 -7.87 11.68
C LEU A 77 -21.41 -8.53 10.64
N GLN A 78 -21.87 -9.76 10.88
CA GLN A 78 -22.81 -10.44 9.98
C GLN A 78 -24.12 -9.66 9.83
N LYS A 79 -24.67 -9.11 10.92
CA LYS A 79 -25.89 -8.29 10.86
C LYS A 79 -25.68 -7.02 10.03
N ILE A 80 -24.55 -6.35 10.20
CA ILE A 80 -24.22 -5.13 9.45
C ILE A 80 -24.14 -5.44 7.95
N VAL A 81 -23.40 -6.49 7.57
CA VAL A 81 -23.26 -6.90 6.16
C VAL A 81 -24.60 -7.28 5.55
N LEU A 82 -25.43 -8.06 6.25
CA LEU A 82 -26.77 -8.42 5.78
C LEU A 82 -27.69 -7.21 5.62
N THR A 83 -27.54 -6.19 6.46
CA THR A 83 -28.33 -4.96 6.37
C THR A 83 -27.95 -4.13 5.14
N GLU A 84 -26.66 -4.05 4.81
CA GLU A 84 -26.17 -3.29 3.65
C GLU A 84 -26.34 -4.03 2.31
N ILE A 85 -26.36 -5.37 2.30
CA ILE A 85 -26.63 -6.15 1.08
C ILE A 85 -28.12 -6.14 0.71
N ASN A 86 -29.03 -6.10 1.69
CA ASN A 86 -30.48 -6.09 1.47
C ASN A 86 -31.07 -4.68 1.28
N LYS A 87 -30.20 -3.71 1.01
CA LYS A 87 -30.51 -2.28 0.83
C LYS A 87 -30.43 -1.94 -0.65
#